data_AF-A0A1D2UJE3-F1
#
_entry.id   AF-A0A1D2UJE3-F1
#
_cell.length_a   1.000
_cell.length_b   1.000
_cell.length_c   1.000
_cell.angle_alpha   90.00
_cell.angle_beta   90.00
_cell.angle_gamma   90.00
#
_symmetry.space_group_name_H-M   'P 1'
#
loop_
_entity.id
_entity.type
_entity.pdbx_description
1 polymer ?
#
loop_
_entity_poly.entity_id
_entity_poly.type
_entity_poly.pdbx_seq_one_letter_code
_entity_poly.pdbx_strand_id
1 'polypeptide(L)'
;MTPIADPFMLYIPFNAKPRAPWRVLERSHVLGVFGSRDESLHFALRLAAEVVRRGGAEVRLMVEEAHGEWKQMPPALFADATALAGDGA
;
A
#
# COMPACT_ATOMS: atom_id res chain seq x y z
N MET A 1 0.54 -12.25 -27.89
CA MET A 1 1.33 -11.84 -26.71
C MET A 1 0.45 -10.89 -25.92
N THR A 2 -0.14 -11.35 -24.83
CA THR A 2 -0.89 -10.48 -23.91
C THR A 2 0.11 -9.52 -23.26
N PRO A 3 -0.10 -8.20 -23.25
CA PRO A 3 0.77 -7.32 -22.48
C PRO A 3 0.72 -7.79 -21.02
N ILE A 4 1.89 -8.07 -20.46
CA ILE A 4 2.04 -8.21 -19.01
C ILE A 4 1.69 -6.83 -18.48
N ALA A 5 0.49 -6.65 -17.94
CA ALA A 5 0.11 -5.39 -17.33
C ALA A 5 1.14 -5.08 -16.24
N ASP A 6 1.71 -3.87 -16.27
CA ASP A 6 2.60 -3.44 -15.19
C ASP A 6 1.87 -3.57 -13.85
N PRO A 7 2.51 -4.14 -12.83
CA PRO A 7 1.90 -4.25 -11.52
C PRO A 7 1.56 -2.85 -10.98
N PHE A 8 0.47 -2.75 -10.25
CA PHE A 8 0.13 -1.53 -9.52
C PHE A 8 1.05 -1.40 -8.31
N MET A 9 1.97 -0.44 -8.36
CA MET A 9 3.06 -0.29 -7.39
C MET A 9 2.71 0.75 -6.34
N LEU A 10 2.56 0.33 -5.09
CA LEU A 10 2.39 1.20 -3.94
C LEU A 10 3.68 1.31 -3.13
N TYR A 11 3.97 2.51 -2.63
CA TYR A 11 5.15 2.78 -1.82
C TYR A 11 4.79 3.52 -0.53
N ILE A 12 5.41 3.10 0.57
CA ILE A 12 5.43 3.84 1.84
C ILE A 12 6.89 4.12 2.18
N PRO A 13 7.42 5.31 1.85
CA PRO A 13 8.77 5.68 2.21
C PRO A 13 8.91 5.84 3.74
N PHE A 14 10.09 5.53 4.25
CA PHE A 14 10.39 5.65 5.66
C PHE A 14 10.47 7.13 6.00
N ASN A 15 9.68 7.51 6.98
CA ASN A 15 9.71 8.87 7.45
C ASN A 15 10.59 8.97 8.71
N ALA A 16 11.84 9.36 8.51
CA ALA A 16 12.79 9.61 9.60
C ALA A 16 12.46 10.87 10.43
N LYS A 17 11.54 11.73 9.96
CA LYS A 17 11.22 13.00 10.62
C LYS A 17 9.97 12.84 11.51
N PRO A 18 10.08 12.99 12.84
CA PRO A 18 8.97 12.74 13.78
C PRO A 18 7.69 13.56 13.55
N ARG A 19 7.78 14.68 12.80
CA ARG A 19 6.65 15.60 12.53
C ARG A 19 6.27 15.69 11.06
N ALA A 20 7.00 15.02 10.17
CA ALA A 20 6.55 14.95 8.79
C ALA A 20 5.41 13.94 8.70
N PRO A 21 4.46 14.11 7.78
CA PRO A 21 3.39 13.13 7.64
C PRO A 21 3.88 11.91 6.83
N TRP A 22 3.33 10.75 7.15
CA TRP A 22 3.52 9.52 6.37
C TRP A 22 2.77 9.63 5.05
N ARG A 23 3.30 9.02 3.99
CA ARG A 23 2.71 9.12 2.65
C ARG A 23 2.58 7.74 2.04
N VAL A 24 1.50 7.55 1.29
CA VAL A 24 1.35 6.42 0.38
C VAL A 24 1.46 6.96 -1.03
N LEU A 25 2.32 6.36 -1.84
CA LEU A 25 2.59 6.77 -3.21
C LEU A 25 2.19 5.66 -4.18
N GLU A 26 1.73 6.03 -5.37
CA GLU A 26 1.78 5.19 -6.57
C GLU A 26 2.84 5.79 -7.49
N ARG A 27 3.92 5.05 -7.73
CA ARG A 27 5.12 5.56 -8.42
C ARG A 27 5.60 6.88 -7.79
N SER A 28 5.29 8.01 -8.43
CA SER A 28 5.67 9.37 -8.00
C SER A 28 4.49 10.21 -7.50
N HIS A 29 3.27 9.67 -7.50
CA HIS A 29 2.05 10.38 -7.12
C HIS A 29 1.67 10.08 -5.68
N VAL A 30 1.41 11.12 -4.88
CA VAL A 30 0.91 10.97 -3.51
C VAL A 30 -0.58 10.61 -3.56
N LEU A 31 -0.92 9.43 -3.05
CA LEU A 31 -2.30 8.95 -2.93
C LEU A 31 -2.92 9.28 -1.59
N GLY A 32 -2.10 9.41 -0.54
CA GLY A 32 -2.58 9.70 0.81
C GLY A 32 -1.48 10.20 1.72
N VAL A 33 -1.89 10.94 2.76
CA VAL A 33 -1.03 11.57 3.76
C VAL A 33 -1.63 11.28 5.14
N PHE A 34 -0.81 10.76 6.06
CA PHE A 34 -1.26 10.17 7.32
C PHE A 34 -0.42 10.64 8.51
N GLY A 35 -1.01 10.60 9.71
CA GLY A 35 -0.35 11.00 10.95
C GLY A 35 0.64 9.95 11.45
N SER A 36 0.45 8.68 11.08
CA SER A 36 1.28 7.56 11.52
C SER A 36 1.62 6.57 10.41
N ARG A 37 2.65 5.75 10.65
CA ARG A 37 3.03 4.62 9.78
C ARG A 37 1.88 3.63 9.66
N ASP A 38 1.24 3.30 10.78
CA ASP A 38 0.18 2.29 10.82
C ASP A 38 -1.06 2.73 10.05
N GLU A 39 -1.45 4.01 10.13
CA GLU A 39 -2.51 4.57 9.31
C GLU A 39 -2.18 4.49 7.82
N SER A 40 -0.95 4.85 7.44
CA SER A 40 -0.51 4.77 6.04
C SER A 40 -0.49 3.33 5.52
N LEU A 41 -0.07 2.38 6.37
CA LEU A 41 -0.03 0.97 6.04
C LEU A 41 -1.45 0.41 5.89
N HIS A 42 -2.35 0.73 6.83
CA HIS A 42 -3.75 0.31 6.78
C HIS A 42 -4.44 0.82 5.51
N PHE A 43 -4.23 2.10 5.16
CA PHE A 43 -4.75 2.65 3.91
C PHE A 43 -4.18 1.93 2.68
N ALA A 44 -2.87 1.73 2.61
CA ALA A 44 -2.23 1.08 1.47
C ALA A 44 -2.68 -0.38 1.29
N LEU A 45 -2.84 -1.13 2.39
CA LEU A 45 -3.36 -2.49 2.37
C LEU A 45 -4.81 -2.54 1.85
N ARG A 46 -5.68 -1.64 2.32
CA ARG A 46 -7.06 -1.55 1.82
C ARG A 46 -7.13 -1.16 0.36
N LEU A 47 -6.29 -0.21 -0.08
CA LEU A 47 -6.23 0.18 -1.48
C LEU A 47 -5.72 -0.98 -2.35
N ALA A 48 -4.67 -1.69 -1.92
CA ALA A 48 -4.16 -2.87 -2.62
C ALA A 48 -5.25 -3.93 -2.78
N ALA A 49 -5.97 -4.23 -1.71
CA ALA A 49 -7.09 -5.16 -1.72
C ALA A 49 -8.17 -4.77 -2.73
N GLU A 50 -8.53 -3.48 -2.76
CA GLU A 50 -9.54 -2.97 -3.67
C GLU A 50 -9.11 -3.02 -5.14
N VAL A 51 -7.84 -2.74 -5.43
CA VAL A 51 -7.27 -2.85 -6.78
C VAL A 51 -7.29 -4.31 -7.25
N VAL A 52 -6.88 -5.25 -6.39
CA VAL A 52 -6.95 -6.69 -6.68
C VAL A 52 -8.40 -7.10 -6.96
N ARG A 53 -9.35 -6.67 -6.12
CA ARG A 53 -10.77 -7.01 -6.26
C ARG A 53 -11.41 -6.48 -7.54
N ARG A 54 -11.08 -5.25 -7.95
CA ARG A 54 -11.71 -4.58 -9.11
C ARG A 54 -11.09 -4.96 -10.44
N GLY A 55 -9.76 -5.16 -10.48
CA GLY A 55 -9.01 -5.23 -11.73
C GLY A 55 -8.27 -6.54 -11.95
N GLY A 56 -8.16 -7.41 -10.95
CA GLY A 56 -7.31 -8.60 -11.00
C GLY A 56 -5.83 -8.29 -11.25
N ALA A 57 -5.43 -7.01 -11.16
CA ALA A 57 -4.06 -6.58 -11.42
C ALA A 57 -3.14 -7.05 -10.29
N GLU A 58 -1.93 -7.44 -10.65
CA GLU A 58 -0.89 -7.71 -9.67
C GLU A 58 -0.59 -6.41 -8.91
N VAL A 59 -0.71 -6.43 -7.59
CA VAL A 59 -0.36 -5.30 -6.72
C VAL A 59 0.91 -5.62 -5.97
N ARG A 60 1.83 -4.67 -5.91
CA ARG A 60 3.02 -4.75 -5.04
C ARG A 60 3.02 -3.55 -4.11
N LEU A 61 3.10 -3.83 -2.81
CA LEU A 61 3.25 -2.82 -1.77
C LEU A 61 4.67 -2.89 -1.21
N MET A 62 5.43 -1.83 -1.41
CA MET A 62 6.79 -1.66 -0.92
C MET A 62 6.79 -0.72 0.27
N VAL A 63 7.36 -1.16 1.39
CA VAL A 63 7.50 -0.36 2.61
C VAL A 63 8.98 -0.22 2.90
N GLU A 64 9.44 1.01 3.06
CA GLU A 64 10.81 1.28 3.49
C GLU A 64 10.88 1.20 5.01
N GLU A 65 11.86 0.46 5.51
CA GLU A 65 12.14 0.30 6.93
C GLU A 65 13.11 1.36 7.44
N ALA A 66 13.23 1.48 8.77
CA ALA A 66 14.05 2.50 9.42
C ALA A 66 15.54 2.49 9.02
N HIS A 67 16.03 1.37 8.50
CA HIS A 67 17.41 1.21 8.02
C HIS A 67 17.58 1.47 6.52
N GLY A 68 16.54 1.95 5.82
CA GLY A 68 16.54 2.22 4.38
C GLY A 68 16.30 0.98 3.51
N GLU A 69 15.96 -0.15 4.13
CA GLU A 69 15.64 -1.39 3.42
C GLU A 69 14.21 -1.34 2.89
N TRP A 70 14.02 -1.71 1.62
CA TRP A 70 12.69 -1.84 1.05
C TRP A 70 12.19 -3.27 1.19
N LYS A 71 11.04 -3.44 1.85
CA LYS A 71 10.35 -4.73 1.99
C LYS A 71 9.07 -4.75 1.18
N GLN A 72 8.91 -5.80 0.39
CA GLN A 72 7.63 -6.09 -0.25
C GLN A 72 6.71 -6.76 0.76
N MET A 73 5.51 -6.23 0.93
CA MET A 73 4.49 -6.84 1.78
C MET A 73 3.89 -8.07 1.09
N PRO A 74 3.69 -9.18 1.81
CA PRO A 74 3.13 -10.39 1.24
C PRO A 74 1.68 -10.16 0.78
N PRO A 75 1.29 -10.64 -0.41
CA PRO A 75 -0.06 -10.45 -0.94
C PRO A 75 -1.19 -10.96 -0.03
N ALA A 76 -0.91 -11.93 0.84
CA ALA A 76 -1.88 -12.45 1.81
C ALA A 76 -2.45 -11.34 2.72
N LEU A 77 -1.65 -10.32 3.06
CA LEU A 77 -2.10 -9.21 3.91
C LEU A 77 -3.14 -8.32 3.21
N PHE A 78 -3.24 -8.37 1.89
CA PHE A 78 -4.25 -7.60 1.15
C PHE A 78 -5.62 -8.24 1.28
N ALA A 79 -5.69 -9.58 1.34
CA ALA A 79 -6.95 -10.30 1.50
C ALA A 79 -7.60 -10.01 2.86
N ASP A 80 -6.81 -10.03 3.94
CA ASP A 80 -7.29 -9.76 5.31
C ASP A 80 -7.82 -8.33 5.48
N ALA A 81 -7.26 -7.35 4.77
CA ALA A 81 -7.74 -5.98 4.77
C ALA A 81 -9.16 -5.83 4.18
N THR A 82 -9.59 -6.78 3.36
CA THR A 82 -10.96 -6.81 2.81
C THR A 82 -11.96 -7.33 3.84
N ALA A 83 -11.57 -8.31 4.67
CA ALA A 83 -12.45 -8.90 5.68
C ALA A 83 -12.88 -7.88 6.75
N LEU A 84 -11.99 -6.92 7.08
CA LEU A 84 -12.29 -5.84 8.02
C LEU A 84 -13.19 -4.73 7.44
N ALA A 85 -13.45 -4.73 6.13
CA ALA A 85 -14.29 -3.71 5.48
C ALA A 85 -15.77 -4.12 5.36
N GLY A 86 -16.13 -5.34 5.76
CA GLY A 86 -17.48 -5.91 5.62
C GLY A 86 -18.47 -5.62 6.76
N ASP A 87 -18.03 -5.03 7.87
CA ASP A 87 -18.85 -4.78 9.08
C ASP A 87 -19.29 -3.30 9.17
N GLY A 88 -19.96 -2.84 8.12
CA GLY A 88 -20.46 -1.46 8.03
C GLY A 88 -21.59 -1.35 7.03
N ALA A 89 -22.68 -2.08 7.28
CA ALA A 89 -23.98 -1.89 6.64
C ALA A 89 -25.01 -1.52 7.71
#